data_AF-D8PYT2-F1
#
_entry.id   AF-D8PYT2-F1
#
_cell.length_a   1.000
_cell.length_b   1.000
_cell.length_c   1.000
_cell.angle_alpha   90.00
_cell.angle_beta   90.00
_cell.angle_gamma   90.00
#
_symmetry.space_group_name_H-M   'P 1'
#
loop_
_entity.id
_entity.type
_entity.pdbx_description
1 polymer ?
#
loop_
_entity_poly.entity_id
_entity_poly.type
_entity_poly.pdbx_seq_one_letter_code
_entity_poly.pdbx_strand_id
1 'polypeptide(L)'
;MPSDIRTEEVFRFFPGEQEGLPLSAFARINIKRYSREGAIFHEWLRVFLAPILAQLDQPVEDLVADFEHTRAVLRFSQEFLSFRRVVLTQFRLPKSLVDNFDEHEGLTVEGVGRFYLAYYRAHEARKSPAEEDSHHGAAGPSPAFQRLIENWFVSSGLSMATVREQFVGEAFAGMLRALAPRHVIEQAEGERYWGLFKRGLARYLQVDDQDWANFREFGEWHFRFLFVHNLLDRKSPRATLESLRPIRDPVTLGGALAVGPPHTQNTLSRKRRAVLLAETVITLLYHVLHVSDDRSDAAAELAICVFAGMRHFI
;
A
#
# COMPACT_ATOMS: atom_id res chain seq x y z
N MET A 1 7.26 16.66 22.26
CA MET A 1 5.91 16.42 22.84
C MET A 1 5.80 14.95 23.16
N PRO A 2 5.32 14.52 24.34
CA PRO A 2 5.00 13.12 24.57
C PRO A 2 3.66 12.85 23.84
N SER A 3 3.61 12.51 22.54
CA SER A 3 4.05 11.33 21.76
C SER A 3 3.29 10.04 22.00
N ASP A 4 2.23 10.05 22.80
CA ASP A 4 1.43 8.83 22.97
C ASP A 4 0.52 8.65 21.76
N ILE A 5 0.80 7.59 21.00
CA ILE A 5 -0.02 7.13 19.89
C ILE A 5 -1.38 6.73 20.46
N ARG A 6 -2.45 7.29 19.90
CA ARG A 6 -3.81 6.96 20.33
C ARG A 6 -4.15 5.53 19.94
N THR A 7 -4.49 4.72 20.95
CA THR A 7 -4.87 3.32 20.79
C THR A 7 -6.39 3.17 20.72
N GLU A 8 -6.86 1.94 20.46
CA GLU A 8 -8.28 1.59 20.47
C GLU A 8 -8.99 2.01 21.78
N GLU A 9 -8.30 1.94 22.92
CA GLU A 9 -8.88 2.30 24.21
C GLU A 9 -9.29 3.77 24.25
N VAL A 10 -8.43 4.67 23.74
CA VAL A 10 -8.70 6.11 23.70
C VAL A 10 -9.91 6.42 22.82
N PHE A 11 -10.02 5.74 21.67
CA PHE A 11 -11.10 5.98 20.71
C PHE A 11 -12.49 5.53 21.18
N ARG A 12 -12.59 4.75 22.26
CA ARG A 12 -13.87 4.35 22.88
C ARG A 12 -14.53 5.44 23.72
N PHE A 13 -13.83 6.51 24.01
CA PHE A 13 -14.30 7.61 24.86
C PHE A 13 -14.42 8.90 24.05
N PHE A 14 -15.13 9.89 24.60
CA PHE A 14 -15.06 11.23 24.03
C PHE A 14 -13.63 11.77 24.12
N PRO A 15 -13.16 12.54 23.12
CA PRO A 15 -11.85 13.19 23.21
C PRO A 15 -11.70 13.98 24.53
N GLY A 16 -10.68 13.63 25.32
CA GLY A 16 -10.39 14.26 26.62
C GLY A 16 -11.24 13.79 27.81
N GLU A 17 -12.16 12.85 27.62
CA GLU A 17 -13.03 12.37 28.71
C GLU A 17 -12.24 11.64 29.81
N GLN A 18 -11.21 10.86 29.43
CA GLN A 18 -10.32 10.19 30.39
C GLN A 18 -9.51 11.19 31.24
N GLU A 19 -9.37 12.43 30.77
CA GLU A 19 -8.72 13.54 31.47
C GLU A 19 -9.73 14.37 32.27
N GLY A 20 -11.00 13.96 32.32
CA GLY A 20 -12.07 14.67 33.01
C GLY A 20 -12.57 15.93 32.29
N LEU A 21 -12.25 16.11 31.01
CA LEU A 21 -12.71 17.27 30.25
C LEU A 21 -14.23 17.21 30.02
N PRO A 22 -14.93 18.36 30.10
CA PRO A 22 -16.37 18.40 29.88
C PRO A 22 -16.70 18.11 28.40
N LEU A 23 -17.81 17.42 28.17
CA LEU A 23 -18.30 17.17 26.82
C LEU A 23 -18.54 18.48 26.05
N SER A 24 -18.25 18.47 24.75
CA SER A 24 -18.57 19.60 23.88
C SER A 24 -20.09 19.77 23.72
N ALA A 25 -20.53 20.96 23.27
CA ALA A 25 -21.94 21.16 22.92
C ALA A 25 -22.38 20.24 21.75
N PHE A 26 -21.49 20.00 20.79
CA PHE A 26 -21.74 19.12 19.65
C PHE A 26 -21.93 17.66 20.09
N ALA A 27 -21.07 17.16 21.00
CA ALA A 27 -21.21 15.86 21.64
C ALA A 27 -22.57 15.70 22.33
N ARG A 28 -22.98 16.68 23.13
CA ARG A 28 -24.28 16.67 23.83
C ARG A 28 -25.47 16.60 22.88
N ILE A 29 -25.41 17.30 21.75
CA ILE A 29 -26.44 17.26 20.71
C ILE A 29 -26.49 15.87 20.06
N ASN A 30 -25.34 15.32 19.68
CA ASN A 30 -25.27 14.03 19.00
C ASN A 30 -25.66 12.85 19.90
N ILE A 31 -25.44 12.94 21.22
CA ILE A 31 -25.93 11.93 22.18
C ILE A 31 -27.46 11.81 22.07
N LYS A 32 -28.17 12.93 21.96
CA LYS A 32 -29.64 12.94 21.86
C LYS A 32 -30.12 12.46 20.49
N ARG A 33 -29.36 12.72 19.43
CA ARG A 33 -29.75 12.44 18.04
C ARG A 33 -29.47 11.00 17.61
N TYR A 34 -28.36 10.43 18.04
CA TYR A 34 -27.89 9.12 17.60
C TYR A 34 -27.84 8.15 18.78
N SER A 35 -26.71 8.14 19.47
CA SER A 35 -26.42 7.38 20.68
C SER A 35 -25.12 7.95 21.27
N ARG A 36 -24.69 7.44 22.42
CA ARG A 36 -23.37 7.81 22.97
C ARG A 36 -22.23 7.44 22.01
N GLU A 37 -22.22 6.23 21.47
CA GLU A 37 -21.20 5.78 20.51
C GLU A 37 -21.23 6.59 19.22
N GLY A 38 -22.42 6.88 18.67
CA GLY A 38 -22.56 7.75 17.50
C GLY A 38 -22.04 9.17 17.74
N ALA A 39 -22.20 9.68 18.97
CA ALA A 39 -21.65 10.97 19.36
C ALA A 39 -20.12 10.95 19.51
N ILE A 40 -19.56 9.87 20.07
CA ILE A 40 -18.10 9.67 20.17
C ILE A 40 -17.50 9.59 18.76
N PHE A 41 -18.10 8.79 17.88
CA PHE A 41 -17.73 8.70 16.47
C PHE A 41 -17.66 10.07 15.79
N HIS A 42 -18.75 10.86 15.86
CA HIS A 42 -18.79 12.18 15.24
C HIS A 42 -17.78 13.16 15.84
N GLU A 43 -17.48 13.05 17.14
CA GLU A 43 -16.45 13.90 17.72
C GLU A 43 -15.06 13.55 17.23
N TRP A 44 -14.73 12.26 17.13
CA TRP A 44 -13.45 11.85 16.53
C TRP A 44 -13.35 12.24 15.06
N LEU A 45 -14.44 12.16 14.28
CA LEU A 45 -14.43 12.73 12.92
C LEU A 45 -14.07 14.23 12.94
N ARG A 46 -14.62 15.00 13.87
CA ARG A 46 -14.42 16.46 13.93
C ARG A 46 -13.02 16.85 14.43
N VAL A 47 -12.54 16.25 15.52
CA VAL A 47 -11.30 16.71 16.18
C VAL A 47 -10.05 16.00 15.68
N PHE A 48 -10.20 14.79 15.15
CA PHE A 48 -9.07 13.98 14.68
C PHE A 48 -9.00 13.92 13.17
N LEU A 49 -10.10 13.54 12.51
CA LEU A 49 -10.05 13.27 11.07
C LEU A 49 -10.09 14.54 10.23
N ALA A 50 -11.05 15.43 10.49
CA ALA A 50 -11.27 16.63 9.69
C ALA A 50 -10.03 17.55 9.57
N PRO A 51 -9.23 17.80 10.64
CA PRO A 51 -8.03 18.62 10.52
C PRO A 51 -6.97 18.00 9.60
N ILE A 52 -6.79 16.68 9.65
CA ILE A 52 -5.82 15.98 8.79
C ILE A 52 -6.31 15.93 7.35
N LEU A 53 -7.60 15.66 7.12
CA LEU A 53 -8.15 15.69 5.77
C LEU A 53 -7.99 17.08 5.14
N ALA A 54 -8.21 18.16 5.88
CA ALA A 54 -7.99 19.52 5.37
C ALA A 54 -6.52 19.79 4.97
N GLN A 55 -5.56 19.16 5.63
CA GLN A 55 -4.14 19.24 5.26
C GLN A 55 -3.83 18.39 4.02
N LEU A 56 -4.42 17.19 3.92
CA LEU A 56 -4.23 16.25 2.81
C LEU A 56 -5.06 16.60 1.56
N ASP A 57 -5.97 17.57 1.65
CA ASP A 57 -6.80 18.04 0.53
C ASP A 57 -6.13 19.09 -0.35
N GLN A 58 -4.83 19.28 -0.18
CA GLN A 58 -4.04 20.17 -1.03
C GLN A 58 -3.61 19.46 -2.33
N PRO A 59 -3.40 20.22 -3.43
CA PRO A 59 -2.76 19.70 -4.64
C PRO A 59 -1.40 19.05 -4.34
N VAL A 60 -1.01 18.06 -5.13
CA VAL A 60 0.24 17.30 -4.91
C VAL A 60 1.46 18.22 -4.94
N GLU A 61 1.43 19.24 -5.79
CA GLU A 61 2.48 20.25 -5.95
C GLU A 61 2.63 21.16 -4.74
N ASP A 62 1.57 21.34 -3.97
CA ASP A 62 1.53 22.21 -2.79
C ASP A 62 1.76 21.44 -1.48
N LEU A 63 1.74 20.10 -1.52
CA LEU A 63 1.94 19.26 -0.35
C LEU A 63 3.40 19.30 0.10
N VAL A 64 3.61 19.78 1.33
CA VAL A 64 4.90 19.70 2.02
C VAL A 64 5.09 18.28 2.53
N ALA A 65 5.85 17.48 1.78
CA ALA A 65 6.13 16.09 2.10
C ALA A 65 7.55 15.90 2.66
N ASP A 66 7.88 16.66 3.71
CA ASP A 66 9.17 16.49 4.40
C ASP A 66 9.12 15.36 5.45
N PHE A 67 10.23 15.20 6.17
CA PHE A 67 10.35 14.16 7.19
C PHE A 67 9.43 14.37 8.41
N GLU A 68 9.16 15.61 8.83
CA GLU A 68 8.28 15.89 9.97
C GLU A 68 6.83 15.58 9.62
N HIS A 69 6.39 16.02 8.44
CA HIS A 69 5.05 15.74 7.92
C HIS A 69 4.86 14.24 7.67
N THR A 70 5.88 13.55 7.16
CA THR A 70 5.81 12.09 6.96
C THR A 70 5.64 11.35 8.28
N ARG A 71 6.33 11.76 9.36
CA ARG A 71 6.09 11.20 10.70
C ARG A 71 4.67 11.43 11.18
N ALA A 72 4.14 12.64 10.96
CA ALA A 72 2.77 12.97 11.34
C ALA A 72 1.75 12.11 10.58
N VAL A 73 1.95 11.90 9.28
CA VAL A 73 1.10 11.04 8.44
C VAL A 73 1.21 9.57 8.86
N LEU A 74 2.40 9.06 9.15
CA LEU A 74 2.59 7.68 9.65
C LEU A 74 1.87 7.46 10.99
N ARG A 75 2.04 8.38 11.93
CA ARG A 75 1.31 8.34 13.22
C ARG A 75 -0.19 8.38 12.99
N PHE A 76 -0.67 9.30 12.14
CA PHE A 76 -2.07 9.39 11.78
C PHE A 76 -2.58 8.07 11.20
N SER A 77 -1.84 7.44 10.28
CA SER A 77 -2.18 6.15 9.68
C SER A 77 -2.36 5.06 10.75
N GLN A 78 -1.46 4.98 11.74
CA GLN A 78 -1.57 4.04 12.85
C GLN A 78 -2.79 4.31 13.74
N GLU A 79 -3.00 5.58 14.12
CA GLU A 79 -4.14 6.00 14.95
C GLU A 79 -5.47 5.78 14.21
N PHE A 80 -5.51 6.01 12.90
CA PHE A 80 -6.68 5.78 12.07
C PHE A 80 -7.04 4.29 11.99
N LEU A 81 -6.07 3.39 11.88
CA LEU A 81 -6.33 1.95 11.92
C LEU A 81 -6.93 1.52 13.26
N SER A 82 -6.47 2.10 14.36
CA SER A 82 -7.03 1.87 15.70
C SER A 82 -8.47 2.39 15.79
N PHE A 83 -8.70 3.63 15.34
CA PHE A 83 -10.04 4.23 15.30
C PHE A 83 -11.00 3.40 14.45
N ARG A 84 -10.57 2.99 13.26
CA ARG A 84 -11.33 2.15 12.34
C ARG A 84 -11.78 0.85 12.99
N ARG A 85 -10.88 0.16 13.71
CA ARG A 85 -11.25 -1.07 14.40
C ARG A 85 -12.34 -0.84 15.44
N VAL A 86 -12.23 0.24 16.24
CA VAL A 86 -13.28 0.61 17.20
C VAL A 86 -14.61 0.84 16.50
N VAL A 87 -14.63 1.65 15.44
CA VAL A 87 -15.84 1.97 14.68
C VAL A 87 -16.49 0.72 14.09
N LEU A 88 -15.70 -0.19 13.50
CA LEU A 88 -16.23 -1.33 12.75
C LEU A 88 -16.54 -2.56 13.59
N THR A 89 -15.84 -2.77 14.72
CA THR A 89 -15.96 -4.00 15.49
C THR A 89 -16.46 -3.81 16.91
N GLN A 90 -16.52 -2.57 17.42
CA GLN A 90 -16.83 -2.30 18.84
C GLN A 90 -18.03 -1.39 19.01
N PHE A 91 -18.20 -0.39 18.14
CA PHE A 91 -19.41 0.44 18.13
C PHE A 91 -20.59 -0.24 17.44
N ARG A 92 -21.79 -0.01 17.96
CA ARG A 92 -23.07 -0.41 17.39
C ARG A 92 -23.67 0.79 16.66
N LEU A 93 -23.08 1.14 15.53
CA LEU A 93 -23.52 2.27 14.72
C LEU A 93 -24.69 1.89 13.79
N PRO A 94 -25.67 2.78 13.57
CA PRO A 94 -26.65 2.59 12.52
C PRO A 94 -25.98 2.64 11.14
N LYS A 95 -26.57 1.97 10.16
CA LYS A 95 -26.03 1.86 8.79
C LYS A 95 -25.65 3.21 8.19
N SER A 96 -26.44 4.25 8.39
CA SER A 96 -26.15 5.59 7.87
C SER A 96 -24.83 6.19 8.39
N LEU A 97 -24.42 5.86 9.62
CA LEU A 97 -23.13 6.31 10.16
C LEU A 97 -21.98 5.42 9.69
N VAL A 98 -22.23 4.14 9.44
CA VAL A 98 -21.24 3.25 8.80
C VAL A 98 -20.97 3.69 7.36
N ASP A 99 -22.01 3.97 6.59
CA ASP A 99 -21.88 4.47 5.21
C ASP A 99 -21.14 5.82 5.18
N ASN A 100 -21.42 6.72 6.14
CA ASN A 100 -20.66 7.97 6.30
C ASN A 100 -19.19 7.73 6.67
N PHE A 101 -18.89 6.74 7.53
CA PHE A 101 -17.52 6.37 7.83
C PHE A 101 -16.79 5.84 6.59
N ASP A 102 -17.46 5.05 5.74
CA ASP A 102 -16.88 4.49 4.52
C ASP A 102 -16.51 5.58 3.50
N GLU A 103 -17.32 6.65 3.42
CA GLU A 103 -17.00 7.85 2.64
C GLU A 103 -15.74 8.54 3.17
N HIS A 104 -15.68 8.76 4.48
CA HIS A 104 -14.50 9.34 5.13
C HIS A 104 -13.25 8.46 4.99
N GLU A 105 -13.39 7.14 5.08
CA GLU A 105 -12.32 6.17 4.83
C GLU A 105 -11.78 6.35 3.40
N GLY A 106 -12.67 6.46 2.40
CA GLY A 106 -12.29 6.72 1.01
C GLY A 106 -11.51 8.02 0.83
N LEU A 107 -12.00 9.13 1.41
CA LEU A 107 -11.32 10.43 1.37
C LEU A 107 -9.94 10.37 2.05
N THR A 108 -9.84 9.62 3.14
CA THR A 108 -8.57 9.46 3.88
C THR A 108 -7.54 8.71 3.05
N VAL A 109 -7.93 7.59 2.42
CA VAL A 109 -7.04 6.83 1.55
C VAL A 109 -6.55 7.71 0.40
N GLU A 110 -7.44 8.46 -0.24
CA GLU A 110 -7.09 9.32 -1.36
C GLU A 110 -6.12 10.44 -0.94
N GLY A 111 -6.39 11.12 0.18
CA GLY A 111 -5.52 12.16 0.71
C GLY A 111 -4.13 11.63 1.08
N VAL A 112 -4.06 10.47 1.75
CA VAL A 112 -2.79 9.81 2.09
C VAL A 112 -2.05 9.36 0.83
N GLY A 113 -2.77 8.86 -0.18
CA GLY A 113 -2.19 8.47 -1.46
C GLY A 113 -1.55 9.66 -2.21
N ARG A 114 -2.20 10.82 -2.21
CA ARG A 114 -1.62 12.07 -2.74
C ARG A 114 -0.38 12.51 -1.98
N PHE A 115 -0.40 12.42 -0.65
CA PHE A 115 0.77 12.74 0.17
C PHE A 115 1.97 11.86 -0.17
N TYR A 116 1.78 10.53 -0.26
CA TYR A 116 2.90 9.64 -0.61
C TYR A 116 3.36 9.78 -2.05
N LEU A 117 2.50 10.21 -2.98
CA LEU A 117 2.94 10.61 -4.31
C LEU A 117 3.84 11.86 -4.27
N ALA A 118 3.47 12.89 -3.50
CA ALA A 118 4.31 14.07 -3.31
C ALA A 118 5.66 13.68 -2.68
N TYR A 119 5.63 12.86 -1.62
CA TYR A 119 6.82 12.32 -0.97
C TYR A 119 7.70 11.53 -1.95
N TYR A 120 7.10 10.63 -2.72
CA TYR A 120 7.80 9.84 -3.73
C TYR A 120 8.53 10.75 -4.71
N ARG A 121 7.84 11.74 -5.31
CA ARG A 121 8.45 12.68 -6.26
C ARG A 121 9.60 13.49 -5.67
N ALA A 122 9.48 13.89 -4.40
CA ALA A 122 10.48 14.71 -3.73
C ALA A 122 11.70 13.92 -3.23
N HIS A 123 11.49 12.68 -2.77
CA HIS A 123 12.50 11.95 -1.98
C HIS A 123 12.87 10.57 -2.52
N GLU A 124 11.93 9.83 -3.14
CA GLU A 124 12.11 8.41 -3.47
C GLU A 124 12.28 8.14 -4.97
N ALA A 125 11.78 9.03 -5.83
CA ALA A 125 11.80 8.92 -7.29
C ALA A 125 13.20 9.07 -7.91
N ARG A 126 14.27 8.96 -7.11
CA ARG A 126 15.65 9.04 -7.60
C ARG A 126 15.83 8.11 -8.80
N LYS A 127 16.48 8.64 -9.84
CA LYS A 127 16.85 7.91 -11.05
C LYS A 127 17.50 6.60 -10.64
N SER A 128 16.90 5.49 -11.06
CA SER A 128 17.49 4.17 -10.84
C SER A 128 18.94 4.21 -11.35
N PRO A 129 19.93 3.67 -10.62
CA PRO A 129 21.28 3.47 -11.15
C PRO A 129 21.28 2.72 -12.50
N ALA A 130 20.22 1.94 -12.75
CA ALA A 130 19.96 1.29 -14.03
C ALA A 130 19.73 2.25 -15.22
N GLU A 131 19.49 3.55 -15.00
CA GLU A 131 19.52 4.53 -16.10
C GLU A 131 20.95 4.86 -16.53
N GLU A 132 21.94 4.80 -15.63
CA GLU A 132 23.37 4.92 -15.97
C GLU A 132 23.94 3.61 -16.53
N ASP A 133 23.44 2.46 -16.06
CA ASP A 133 23.79 1.12 -16.59
C ASP A 133 22.88 0.65 -17.74
N SER A 134 21.96 1.49 -18.23
CA SER A 134 21.13 1.22 -19.40
C SER A 134 21.93 1.06 -20.71
N HIS A 135 23.25 1.25 -20.63
CA HIS A 135 24.22 0.79 -21.64
C HIS A 135 24.37 -0.74 -21.73
N HIS A 136 23.69 -1.54 -20.89
CA HIS A 136 23.58 -3.00 -21.06
C HIS A 136 22.35 -3.43 -21.88
N GLY A 137 22.02 -2.65 -22.91
CA GLY A 137 21.23 -3.15 -24.04
C GLY A 137 21.91 -4.38 -24.65
N ALA A 138 21.19 -5.51 -24.67
CA ALA A 138 21.51 -6.79 -25.32
C ALA A 138 22.33 -7.83 -24.54
N ALA A 139 23.10 -7.49 -23.50
CA ALA A 139 23.72 -8.52 -22.65
C ALA A 139 22.71 -8.92 -21.56
N GLY A 140 22.17 -10.13 -21.64
CA GLY A 140 21.28 -10.66 -20.60
C GLY A 140 21.91 -10.57 -19.19
N PRO A 141 21.10 -10.72 -18.13
CA PRO A 141 21.59 -10.65 -16.75
C PRO A 141 22.79 -11.59 -16.56
N SER A 142 23.81 -11.13 -15.83
CA SER A 142 25.02 -11.93 -15.60
C SER A 142 24.66 -13.29 -14.98
N PRO A 143 25.43 -14.37 -15.22
CA PRO A 143 25.16 -15.67 -14.61
C PRO A 143 25.10 -15.64 -13.08
N ALA A 144 25.84 -14.74 -12.44
CA ALA A 144 25.75 -14.52 -10.99
C ALA A 144 24.38 -13.97 -10.57
N PHE A 145 23.84 -13.02 -11.33
CA PHE A 145 22.53 -12.42 -11.09
C PHE A 145 21.38 -13.43 -11.28
N GLN A 146 21.46 -14.23 -12.33
CA GLN A 146 20.50 -15.30 -12.59
C GLN A 146 20.46 -16.30 -11.41
N ARG A 147 21.62 -16.64 -10.84
CA ARG A 147 21.70 -17.50 -9.63
C ARG A 147 21.08 -16.85 -8.39
N LEU A 148 21.23 -15.54 -8.18
CA LEU A 148 20.61 -14.84 -7.05
C LEU A 148 19.08 -14.92 -7.13
N ILE A 149 18.52 -14.68 -8.32
CA ILE A 149 17.06 -14.80 -8.55
C ILE A 149 16.60 -16.24 -8.33
N GLU A 150 17.31 -17.22 -8.89
CA GLU A 150 16.98 -18.64 -8.71
C GLU A 150 16.99 -19.05 -7.24
N ASN A 151 18.00 -18.61 -6.48
CA ASN A 151 18.09 -18.84 -5.04
C ASN A 151 16.93 -18.21 -4.29
N TRP A 152 16.46 -17.01 -4.69
CA TRP A 152 15.28 -16.39 -4.09
C TRP A 152 14.02 -17.24 -4.31
N PHE A 153 13.79 -17.78 -5.51
CA PHE A 153 12.65 -18.68 -5.72
C PHE A 153 12.74 -19.95 -4.87
N VAL A 154 13.93 -20.55 -4.80
CA VAL A 154 14.18 -21.77 -4.01
C VAL A 154 13.96 -21.52 -2.51
N SER A 155 14.52 -20.45 -1.95
CA SER A 155 14.32 -20.07 -0.54
C SER A 155 12.87 -19.69 -0.24
N SER A 156 12.13 -19.26 -1.26
CA SER A 156 10.69 -19.02 -1.20
C SER A 156 9.87 -20.31 -1.26
N GLY A 157 10.45 -21.47 -1.56
CA GLY A 157 9.72 -22.70 -1.80
C GLY A 157 8.85 -22.64 -3.07
N LEU A 158 9.26 -21.82 -4.04
CA LEU A 158 8.59 -21.59 -5.32
C LEU A 158 9.42 -22.14 -6.47
N SER A 159 8.76 -22.51 -7.57
CA SER A 159 9.41 -22.89 -8.83
C SER A 159 9.41 -21.68 -9.76
N MET A 160 10.59 -21.24 -10.18
CA MET A 160 10.73 -20.14 -11.14
C MET A 160 10.01 -20.45 -12.46
N ALA A 161 10.09 -21.70 -12.93
CA ALA A 161 9.38 -22.12 -14.14
C ALA A 161 7.86 -22.02 -13.98
N THR A 162 7.32 -22.50 -12.86
CA THR A 162 5.86 -22.47 -12.59
C THR A 162 5.34 -21.04 -12.44
N VAL A 163 6.14 -20.13 -11.86
CA VAL A 163 5.77 -18.71 -11.79
C VAL A 163 5.84 -18.09 -13.18
N ARG A 164 6.92 -18.34 -13.96
CA ARG A 164 7.06 -17.85 -15.34
C ARG A 164 5.91 -18.26 -16.24
N GLU A 165 5.41 -19.48 -16.12
CA GLU A 165 4.25 -19.98 -16.88
C GLU A 165 3.02 -19.08 -16.74
N GLN A 166 2.90 -18.32 -15.64
CA GLN A 166 1.78 -17.39 -15.43
C GLN A 166 1.95 -16.06 -16.17
N PHE A 167 3.17 -15.73 -16.61
CA PHE A 167 3.49 -14.52 -17.38
C PHE A 167 3.44 -14.76 -18.89
N VAL A 168 3.07 -15.95 -19.34
CA VAL A 168 3.04 -16.30 -20.76
C VAL A 168 1.72 -16.96 -21.15
N GLY A 169 1.37 -16.88 -22.43
CA GLY A 169 0.23 -17.58 -23.02
C GLY A 169 -1.13 -17.24 -22.39
N GLU A 170 -2.01 -18.24 -22.32
CA GLU A 170 -3.40 -18.06 -21.86
C GLU A 170 -3.51 -17.72 -20.37
N ALA A 171 -2.56 -18.12 -19.53
CA ALA A 171 -2.59 -17.80 -18.10
C ALA A 171 -2.47 -16.28 -17.89
N PHE A 172 -1.48 -15.67 -18.53
CA PHE A 172 -1.30 -14.22 -18.51
C PHE A 172 -2.50 -13.50 -19.14
N ALA A 173 -2.95 -13.97 -20.31
CA ALA A 173 -4.06 -13.36 -21.00
C ALA A 173 -5.37 -13.43 -20.19
N GLY A 174 -5.64 -14.55 -19.53
CA GLY A 174 -6.79 -14.71 -18.64
C GLY A 174 -6.75 -13.75 -17.44
N MET A 175 -5.57 -13.56 -16.83
CA MET A 175 -5.40 -12.61 -15.72
C MET A 175 -5.61 -11.17 -16.18
N LEU A 176 -4.99 -10.76 -17.29
CA LEU A 176 -5.17 -9.40 -17.82
C LEU A 176 -6.61 -9.12 -18.26
N ARG A 177 -7.31 -10.08 -18.87
CA ARG A 177 -8.74 -9.92 -19.21
C ARG A 177 -9.59 -9.71 -17.95
N ALA A 178 -9.26 -10.39 -16.85
CA ALA A 178 -9.97 -10.22 -15.58
C ALA A 178 -9.69 -8.86 -14.92
N LEU A 179 -8.45 -8.38 -15.02
CA LEU A 179 -8.03 -7.08 -14.48
C LEU A 179 -8.56 -5.91 -15.32
N ALA A 180 -8.40 -6.00 -16.64
CA ALA A 180 -8.72 -4.95 -17.59
C ALA A 180 -9.42 -5.53 -18.83
N PRO A 181 -10.75 -5.73 -18.80
CA PRO A 181 -11.50 -6.40 -19.86
C PRO A 181 -11.43 -5.75 -21.24
N ARG A 182 -11.03 -4.47 -21.31
CA ARG A 182 -10.91 -3.67 -22.54
C ARG A 182 -9.48 -3.54 -23.04
N HIS A 183 -8.50 -4.12 -22.33
CA HIS A 183 -7.09 -4.04 -22.70
C HIS A 183 -6.76 -5.02 -23.82
N VAL A 184 -6.06 -4.55 -24.85
CA VAL A 184 -5.58 -5.42 -25.93
C VAL A 184 -4.28 -6.06 -25.47
N ILE A 185 -4.29 -7.40 -25.36
CA ILE A 185 -3.17 -8.15 -24.78
C ILE A 185 -2.24 -8.58 -25.90
N GLU A 186 -1.04 -8.01 -25.91
CA GLU A 186 0.03 -8.44 -26.80
C GLU A 186 0.84 -9.57 -26.15
N GLN A 187 1.22 -10.60 -26.92
CA GLN A 187 2.04 -11.70 -26.40
C GLN A 187 3.39 -11.22 -25.83
N ALA A 188 3.95 -10.14 -26.38
CA ALA A 188 5.20 -9.54 -25.89
C ALA A 188 5.05 -8.87 -24.51
N GLU A 189 3.83 -8.51 -24.10
CA GLU A 189 3.59 -7.84 -22.81
C GLU A 189 3.89 -8.78 -21.63
N GLY A 190 3.57 -10.06 -21.76
CA GLY A 190 3.85 -11.06 -20.73
C GLY A 190 5.35 -11.23 -20.43
N GLU A 191 6.16 -11.35 -21.49
CA GLU A 191 7.63 -11.43 -21.35
C GLU A 191 8.22 -10.11 -20.83
N ARG A 192 7.64 -8.95 -21.17
CA ARG A 192 8.04 -7.65 -20.56
C ARG A 192 7.77 -7.65 -19.05
N TYR A 193 6.59 -8.09 -18.61
CA TYR A 193 6.24 -8.14 -17.19
C TYR A 193 7.14 -9.10 -16.41
N TRP A 194 7.46 -10.26 -17.02
CA TRP A 194 8.43 -11.20 -16.45
C TRP A 194 9.84 -10.58 -16.35
N GLY A 195 10.26 -9.84 -17.39
CA GLY A 195 11.51 -9.08 -17.38
C GLY A 195 11.57 -8.06 -16.24
N LEU A 196 10.52 -7.26 -16.10
CA LEU A 196 10.37 -6.26 -15.04
C LEU A 196 10.41 -6.89 -13.65
N PHE A 197 9.69 -8.00 -13.44
CA PHE A 197 9.70 -8.71 -12.17
C PHE A 197 11.12 -9.18 -11.80
N LYS A 198 11.86 -9.76 -12.75
CA LYS A 198 13.24 -10.18 -12.50
C LYS A 198 14.18 -9.01 -12.19
N ARG A 199 14.06 -7.89 -12.92
CA ARG A 199 14.91 -6.70 -12.71
C ARG A 199 14.63 -6.05 -11.36
N GLY A 200 13.36 -5.88 -10.99
CA GLY A 200 12.99 -5.37 -9.68
C GLY A 200 13.41 -6.30 -8.53
N LEU A 201 13.26 -7.61 -8.70
CA LEU A 201 13.72 -8.59 -7.71
C LEU A 201 15.23 -8.53 -7.51
N ALA A 202 15.98 -8.35 -8.58
CA ALA A 202 17.41 -8.29 -8.45
C ALA A 202 17.91 -6.95 -7.92
N ARG A 203 17.24 -5.84 -8.25
CA ARG A 203 17.44 -4.58 -7.54
C ARG A 203 17.31 -4.82 -6.04
N TYR A 204 16.23 -5.47 -5.60
CA TYR A 204 16.05 -5.86 -4.19
C TYR A 204 17.24 -6.66 -3.63
N LEU A 205 17.72 -7.68 -4.35
CA LEU A 205 18.82 -8.54 -3.91
C LEU A 205 20.20 -7.85 -3.90
N GLN A 206 20.32 -6.69 -4.54
CA GLN A 206 21.54 -5.88 -4.62
C GLN A 206 21.50 -4.64 -3.73
N VAL A 207 20.33 -4.24 -3.26
CA VAL A 207 20.17 -3.09 -2.36
C VAL A 207 20.80 -3.44 -1.01
N ASP A 208 21.91 -2.76 -0.68
CA ASP A 208 22.54 -2.87 0.63
C ASP A 208 21.58 -2.39 1.74
N ASP A 209 21.76 -2.89 2.96
CA ASP A 209 20.93 -2.46 4.11
C ASP A 209 20.95 -0.94 4.35
N GLN A 210 22.01 -0.24 3.90
CA GLN A 210 22.10 1.22 3.95
C GLN A 210 21.16 1.91 2.95
N ASP A 211 20.94 1.34 1.77
CA ASP A 211 20.01 1.90 0.80
C ASP A 211 18.55 1.67 1.22
N TRP A 212 18.29 0.58 1.95
CA TRP A 212 17.03 0.41 2.66
C TRP A 212 16.82 1.42 3.77
N ALA A 213 17.88 2.01 4.34
CA ALA A 213 17.76 3.00 5.41
C ALA A 213 16.95 4.22 4.96
N ASN A 214 17.03 4.62 3.68
CA ASN A 214 16.22 5.71 3.11
C ASN A 214 14.70 5.41 3.14
N PHE A 215 14.31 4.13 3.05
CA PHE A 215 12.92 3.70 3.24
C PHE A 215 12.55 3.52 4.73
N ARG A 216 13.56 3.34 5.59
CA ARG A 216 13.45 2.99 7.02
C ARG A 216 13.76 4.15 7.97
N GLU A 217 13.84 5.40 7.49
CA GLU A 217 14.25 6.54 8.33
C GLU A 217 13.33 6.76 9.55
N PHE A 218 12.13 6.16 9.54
CA PHE A 218 11.20 6.15 10.67
C PHE A 218 10.93 4.72 11.16
N GLY A 219 11.00 4.50 12.48
CA GLY A 219 10.69 3.19 13.09
C GLY A 219 9.27 2.67 12.81
N GLU A 220 8.38 3.54 12.33
CA GLU A 220 6.96 3.29 12.09
C GLU A 220 6.61 3.18 10.58
N TRP A 221 7.60 3.15 9.69
CA TRP A 221 7.39 3.23 8.24
C TRP A 221 6.40 2.20 7.68
N HIS A 222 6.36 1.01 8.28
CA HIS A 222 5.48 -0.09 7.89
C HIS A 222 3.99 0.27 7.96
N PHE A 223 3.61 1.27 8.77
CA PHE A 223 2.24 1.77 8.83
C PHE A 223 1.78 2.43 7.53
N ARG A 224 2.67 2.96 6.68
CA ARG A 224 2.36 3.38 5.30
C ARG A 224 1.63 2.27 4.55
N PHE A 225 2.17 1.06 4.61
CA PHE A 225 1.64 -0.08 3.87
C PHE A 225 0.49 -0.76 4.58
N LEU A 226 0.58 -0.95 5.90
CA LEU A 226 -0.51 -1.54 6.67
C LEU A 226 -1.78 -0.71 6.50
N PHE A 227 -1.66 0.62 6.55
CA PHE A 227 -2.78 1.52 6.35
C PHE A 227 -3.44 1.26 5.01
N VAL A 228 -2.68 1.37 3.93
CA VAL A 228 -3.21 1.17 2.58
C VAL A 228 -3.79 -0.25 2.41
N HIS A 229 -3.06 -1.28 2.82
CA HIS A 229 -3.50 -2.68 2.73
C HIS A 229 -4.83 -2.95 3.43
N ASN A 230 -4.98 -2.53 4.70
CA ASN A 230 -6.20 -2.79 5.49
C ASN A 230 -7.44 -2.09 4.92
N LEU A 231 -7.23 -1.00 4.17
CA LEU A 231 -8.30 -0.23 3.54
C LEU A 231 -8.69 -0.82 2.18
N LEU A 232 -7.76 -1.50 1.50
CA LEU A 232 -8.03 -2.30 0.29
C LEU A 232 -8.83 -3.57 0.60
N ASP A 233 -8.45 -4.32 1.64
CA ASP A 233 -8.99 -5.66 1.96
C ASP A 233 -10.51 -5.65 2.25
N ARG A 234 -11.03 -4.54 2.80
CA ARG A 234 -12.46 -4.40 3.15
C ARG A 234 -13.39 -4.32 1.93
N LYS A 235 -12.92 -3.77 0.79
CA LYS A 235 -13.77 -3.57 -0.40
C LYS A 235 -13.80 -4.80 -1.31
N SER A 236 -12.77 -5.65 -1.25
CA SER A 236 -12.73 -6.94 -1.92
C SER A 236 -11.51 -7.73 -1.43
N PRO A 237 -11.65 -9.02 -1.05
CA PRO A 237 -10.52 -9.87 -0.66
C PRO A 237 -9.52 -10.11 -1.81
N ARG A 238 -9.84 -9.63 -3.01
CA ARG A 238 -8.89 -9.40 -4.10
C ARG A 238 -8.87 -7.92 -4.39
N ALA A 239 -7.72 -7.26 -4.20
CA ALA A 239 -7.54 -5.89 -4.64
C ALA A 239 -7.97 -5.77 -6.11
N THR A 240 -9.02 -5.00 -6.38
CA THR A 240 -9.40 -4.66 -7.75
C THR A 240 -8.57 -3.45 -8.19
N LEU A 241 -8.38 -3.27 -9.50
CA LEU A 241 -7.71 -2.05 -9.99
C LEU A 241 -8.39 -0.78 -9.46
N GLU A 242 -9.72 -0.80 -9.32
CA GLU A 242 -10.48 0.31 -8.74
C GLU A 242 -10.06 0.60 -7.30
N SER A 243 -9.91 -0.44 -6.46
CA SER A 243 -9.48 -0.25 -5.08
C SER A 243 -8.06 0.29 -4.96
N LEU A 244 -7.20 -0.02 -5.95
CA LEU A 244 -5.80 0.42 -5.97
C LEU A 244 -5.60 1.85 -6.48
N ARG A 245 -6.59 2.44 -7.17
CA ARG A 245 -6.50 3.80 -7.76
C ARG A 245 -5.98 4.89 -6.81
N PRO A 246 -6.35 4.91 -5.52
CA PRO A 246 -5.83 5.91 -4.59
C PRO A 246 -4.31 5.81 -4.37
N ILE A 247 -3.69 4.67 -4.68
CA ILE A 247 -2.25 4.45 -4.52
C ILE A 247 -1.56 4.85 -5.82
N ARG A 248 -0.87 5.98 -5.79
CA ARG A 248 -0.34 6.62 -7.00
C ARG A 248 1.16 6.48 -7.18
N ASP A 249 1.88 6.11 -6.11
CA ASP A 249 3.32 5.91 -6.15
C ASP A 249 3.71 4.41 -6.11
N PRO A 250 4.80 4.02 -6.80
CA PRO A 250 5.23 2.63 -6.90
C PRO A 250 5.66 2.02 -5.56
N VAL A 251 6.22 2.82 -4.65
CA VAL A 251 6.73 2.34 -3.35
C VAL A 251 5.59 1.91 -2.44
N THR A 252 4.59 2.77 -2.23
CA THR A 252 3.38 2.48 -1.44
C THR A 252 2.65 1.27 -2.01
N LEU A 253 2.48 1.22 -3.34
CA LEU A 253 1.80 0.11 -4.00
C LEU A 253 2.51 -1.22 -3.77
N GLY A 254 3.82 -1.25 -4.01
CA GLY A 254 4.65 -2.43 -3.83
C GLY A 254 4.57 -2.96 -2.40
N GLY A 255 4.73 -2.07 -1.41
CA GLY A 255 4.68 -2.49 -0.02
C GLY A 255 3.27 -2.88 0.46
N ALA A 256 2.22 -2.17 0.05
CA ALA A 256 0.84 -2.50 0.42
C ALA A 256 0.39 -3.88 -0.11
N LEU A 257 0.79 -4.23 -1.34
CA LEU A 257 0.52 -5.56 -1.91
C LEU A 257 1.40 -6.67 -1.33
N ALA A 258 2.49 -6.32 -0.64
CA ALA A 258 3.35 -7.25 0.09
C ALA A 258 2.92 -7.47 1.55
N VAL A 259 1.98 -6.68 2.07
CA VAL A 259 1.39 -6.93 3.38
C VAL A 259 0.46 -8.14 3.31
N GLY A 260 0.67 -9.11 4.21
CA GLY A 260 -0.18 -10.30 4.34
C GLY A 260 -0.45 -11.08 3.03
N PRO A 261 0.54 -11.33 2.16
CA PRO A 261 0.23 -11.83 0.83
C PRO A 261 -0.31 -13.27 0.90
N PRO A 262 -1.39 -13.61 0.18
CA PRO A 262 -1.89 -14.98 0.15
C PRO A 262 -0.82 -16.01 -0.28
N HIS A 263 0.15 -15.61 -1.11
CA HIS A 263 1.22 -16.50 -1.59
C HIS A 263 2.26 -16.88 -0.53
N THR A 264 2.28 -16.26 0.65
CA THR A 264 3.17 -16.63 1.77
C THR A 264 2.54 -17.63 2.73
N GLN A 265 1.25 -17.97 2.56
CA GLN A 265 0.55 -18.93 3.41
C GLN A 265 1.06 -20.35 3.21
N ASN A 266 1.68 -20.93 4.24
CA ASN A 266 2.26 -22.29 4.21
C ASN A 266 1.22 -23.42 4.07
N THR A 267 -0.06 -23.12 4.30
CA THR A 267 -1.17 -24.06 4.09
C THR A 267 -1.51 -24.28 2.63
N LEU A 268 -1.03 -23.43 1.72
CA LEU A 268 -1.30 -23.52 0.29
C LEU A 268 -0.25 -24.37 -0.42
N SER A 269 -0.69 -25.10 -1.46
CA SER A 269 0.23 -25.85 -2.32
C SER A 269 1.23 -24.92 -3.04
N ARG A 270 2.44 -25.42 -3.33
CA ARG A 270 3.47 -24.65 -4.06
C ARG A 270 2.94 -24.05 -5.36
N LYS A 271 2.13 -24.82 -6.10
CA LYS A 271 1.48 -24.36 -7.34
C LYS A 271 0.52 -23.20 -7.08
N ARG A 272 -0.33 -23.29 -6.05
CA ARG A 272 -1.28 -22.21 -5.73
C ARG A 272 -0.56 -20.94 -5.29
N ARG A 273 0.50 -21.08 -4.49
CA ARG A 273 1.35 -19.95 -4.08
C ARG A 273 2.02 -19.27 -5.28
N ALA A 274 2.54 -20.05 -6.24
CA ALA A 274 3.11 -19.51 -7.47
C ALA A 274 2.09 -18.71 -8.30
N VAL A 275 0.87 -19.23 -8.45
CA VAL A 275 -0.22 -18.52 -9.14
C VAL A 275 -0.57 -17.22 -8.43
N LEU A 276 -0.74 -17.25 -7.10
CA LEU A 276 -1.06 -16.06 -6.31
C LEU A 276 0.05 -15.00 -6.37
N LEU A 277 1.32 -15.42 -6.33
CA LEU A 277 2.44 -14.49 -6.50
C LEU A 277 2.37 -13.81 -7.87
N ALA A 278 2.16 -14.58 -8.94
CA ALA A 278 2.06 -14.03 -10.29
C ALA A 278 0.85 -13.09 -10.43
N GLU A 279 -0.32 -13.48 -9.92
CA GLU A 279 -1.53 -12.63 -9.90
C GLU A 279 -1.24 -11.28 -9.21
N THR A 280 -0.59 -11.28 -8.05
CA THR A 280 -0.22 -10.06 -7.33
C THR A 280 0.79 -9.22 -8.11
N VAL A 281 1.85 -9.83 -8.64
CA VAL A 281 2.89 -9.13 -9.40
C VAL A 281 2.34 -8.54 -10.70
N ILE A 282 1.50 -9.27 -11.43
CA ILE A 282 0.86 -8.79 -12.66
C ILE A 282 -0.07 -7.62 -12.35
N THR A 283 -0.84 -7.70 -11.26
CA THR A 283 -1.71 -6.59 -10.81
C THR A 283 -0.90 -5.34 -10.48
N LEU A 284 0.20 -5.52 -9.74
CA LEU A 284 1.14 -4.44 -9.38
C LEU A 284 1.73 -3.78 -10.63
N LEU A 285 2.32 -4.58 -11.53
CA LEU A 285 2.95 -4.08 -12.75
C LEU A 285 1.94 -3.39 -13.67
N TYR A 286 0.75 -3.97 -13.83
CA TYR A 286 -0.32 -3.37 -14.62
C TYR A 286 -0.71 -2.01 -14.05
N HIS A 287 -0.89 -1.92 -12.72
CA HIS A 287 -1.25 -0.67 -12.07
C HIS A 287 -0.17 0.40 -12.27
N VAL A 288 1.11 0.07 -12.09
CA VAL A 288 2.19 1.05 -12.31
C VAL A 288 2.22 1.51 -13.76
N LEU A 289 2.25 0.58 -14.71
CA LEU A 289 2.44 0.89 -16.14
C LEU A 289 1.23 1.58 -16.78
N HIS A 290 0.02 1.36 -16.29
CA HIS A 290 -1.21 1.81 -16.98
C HIS A 290 -2.11 2.73 -16.16
N VAL A 291 -2.02 2.68 -14.83
CA VAL A 291 -2.92 3.43 -13.93
C VAL A 291 -2.20 4.56 -13.21
N SER A 292 -1.00 4.29 -12.67
CA SER A 292 -0.25 5.24 -11.85
C SER A 292 0.23 6.47 -12.63
N ASP A 293 0.70 7.48 -11.89
CA ASP A 293 1.21 8.72 -12.46
C ASP A 293 2.62 8.54 -13.07
N ASP A 294 3.42 7.61 -12.54
CA ASP A 294 4.75 7.26 -13.04
C ASP A 294 4.70 5.91 -13.78
N ARG A 295 4.45 5.99 -15.08
CA ARG A 295 4.21 4.82 -15.97
C ARG A 295 5.50 4.25 -16.57
N SER A 296 6.59 4.30 -15.83
CA SER A 296 7.91 3.88 -16.29
C SER A 296 8.25 2.44 -15.89
N ASP A 297 9.11 1.79 -16.68
CA ASP A 297 9.71 0.49 -16.32
C ASP A 297 10.50 0.61 -15.01
N ALA A 298 11.17 1.74 -14.78
CA ALA A 298 11.93 2.00 -13.56
C ALA A 298 11.03 2.06 -12.31
N ALA A 299 9.88 2.73 -12.39
CA ALA A 299 8.88 2.74 -11.33
C ALA A 299 8.32 1.32 -11.07
N ALA A 300 8.06 0.56 -12.12
CA ALA A 300 7.57 -0.81 -12.00
C ALA A 300 8.61 -1.72 -11.31
N GLU A 301 9.90 -1.59 -11.66
CA GLU A 301 10.99 -2.29 -10.98
C GLU A 301 11.14 -1.89 -9.52
N LEU A 302 10.98 -0.59 -9.21
CA LEU A 302 11.01 -0.09 -7.84
C LEU A 302 9.86 -0.64 -7.00
N ALA A 303 8.64 -0.69 -7.55
CA ALA A 303 7.49 -1.30 -6.88
C ALA A 303 7.74 -2.78 -6.57
N ILE A 304 8.33 -3.54 -7.51
CA ILE A 304 8.73 -4.93 -7.29
C ILE A 304 9.83 -5.04 -6.23
N CYS A 305 10.82 -4.14 -6.26
CA CYS A 305 11.90 -4.11 -5.28
C CYS A 305 11.34 -3.96 -3.87
N VAL A 306 10.43 -3.01 -3.65
CA VAL A 306 9.77 -2.79 -2.35
C VAL A 306 8.89 -3.99 -1.99
N PHE A 307 8.12 -4.51 -2.94
CA PHE A 307 7.29 -5.70 -2.73
C PHE A 307 8.12 -6.91 -2.25
N ALA A 308 9.27 -7.17 -2.88
CA ALA A 308 10.16 -8.26 -2.50
C ALA A 308 10.82 -8.03 -1.14
N GLY A 309 11.20 -6.79 -0.84
CA GLY A 309 11.81 -6.42 0.44
C GLY A 309 10.88 -6.52 1.62
N MET A 310 9.60 -6.20 1.44
CA MET A 310 8.61 -6.22 2.52
C MET A 310 8.44 -7.57 3.21
N ARG A 311 8.84 -8.67 2.56
CA ARG A 311 8.81 -10.02 3.14
C ARG A 311 9.71 -10.19 4.38
N HIS A 312 10.69 -9.32 4.60
CA HIS A 312 11.56 -9.38 5.77
C HIS A 312 11.02 -8.60 6.98
N PHE A 313 9.91 -7.87 6.82
CA PHE A 313 9.42 -6.91 7.83
C PHE A 313 8.08 -7.30 8.46
N ILE A 314 7.42 -8.34 7.95
CA ILE A 314 6.10 -8.82 8.39
C ILE A 314 6.19 -10.31 8.73
#